data_AF-A0AB36DTA3-F1
#
_entry.id   AF-A0AB36DTA3-F1
#
_cell.length_a   1.000
_cell.length_b   1.000
_cell.length_c   1.000
_cell.angle_alpha   90.00
_cell.angle_beta   90.00
_cell.angle_gamma   90.00
#
_symmetry.space_group_name_H-M   'P 1'
#
loop_
_entity.id
_entity.type
_entity.pdbx_description
1 polymer ?
#
loop_
_entity_poly.entity_id
_entity_poly.type
_entity_poly.pdbx_seq_one_letter_code
_entity_poly.pdbx_strand_id
1 'polypeptide(L)'
;MNRLKLKKVSFKSWYKNQLTRSQKIFFFAFIVNAISVLLVFHGLFALLFKGRDGLLSLDKFTNQTNILIFFFSLFYVFFPRHSFLKNNKFLIACITYIFITFFVYNLVSIANAVAVIVAPKSILAWSYTRIGYGSKATAFLLFIDLFKHLFNPIVFIVCGFFKFVYDPNLKLKKFSSYLLPMMIYPAIYCVYAIVTPFIYKQENGMTYSVYNVATNTKDHPQFAYPVVFFLLFVLIPVTTYLTWFGARKISKKYEQNQVVINPQN
;
A
#
# COMPACT_ATOMS: atom_id res chain seq x y z
N MET A 1 -10.77 -31.04 41.65
CA MET A 1 -10.19 -30.60 40.36
C MET A 1 -11.30 -30.17 39.41
N ASN A 2 -11.55 -28.86 39.27
CA ASN A 2 -12.50 -28.34 38.29
C ASN A 2 -11.93 -28.56 36.89
N ARG A 3 -12.50 -29.51 36.14
CA ARG A 3 -12.27 -29.63 34.70
C ARG A 3 -12.80 -28.37 34.03
N LEU A 4 -11.92 -27.43 33.73
CA LEU A 4 -12.17 -26.37 32.76
C LEU A 4 -12.59 -27.04 31.45
N LYS A 5 -13.90 -27.11 31.21
CA LYS A 5 -14.45 -27.53 29.92
C LYS A 5 -13.96 -26.51 28.90
N LEU A 6 -12.90 -26.84 28.18
CA LEU A 6 -12.49 -26.14 26.96
C LEU A 6 -13.69 -26.20 26.01
N LYS A 7 -14.51 -25.14 26.00
CA LYS A 7 -15.57 -24.97 25.00
C LYS A 7 -14.89 -25.07 23.65
N LYS A 8 -15.27 -26.05 22.82
CA LYS A 8 -14.88 -26.09 21.41
C LYS A 8 -15.34 -24.78 20.78
N VAL A 9 -14.41 -23.84 20.62
CA VAL A 9 -14.67 -22.59 19.93
C VAL A 9 -14.76 -22.93 18.45
N SER A 10 -15.99 -23.04 17.93
CA SER A 10 -16.19 -23.21 16.50
C SER A 10 -15.91 -21.90 15.78
N PHE A 11 -15.38 -21.96 14.55
CA PHE A 11 -15.14 -20.79 13.71
C PHE A 11 -16.41 -19.92 13.56
N LYS A 12 -17.57 -20.57 13.36
CA LYS A 12 -18.87 -19.89 13.29
C LYS A 12 -19.20 -19.12 14.57
N SER A 13 -18.92 -19.68 15.74
CA SER A 13 -19.13 -19.02 17.03
C SER A 13 -18.17 -17.84 17.22
N TRP A 14 -16.89 -18.01 16.86
CA TRP A 14 -15.90 -16.92 16.90
C TRP A 14 -16.30 -15.77 15.97
N TYR A 15 -16.58 -16.05 14.69
CA TYR A 15 -16.96 -15.03 13.72
C TYR A 15 -18.23 -14.28 14.14
N LYS A 16 -19.26 -14.99 14.61
CA LYS A 16 -20.53 -14.38 14.98
C LYS A 16 -20.42 -13.54 16.25
N ASN A 17 -19.79 -14.09 17.29
CA ASN A 17 -19.90 -13.58 18.67
C ASN A 17 -18.67 -12.79 19.15
N GLN A 18 -17.49 -12.99 18.57
CA GLN A 18 -16.25 -12.32 19.00
C GLN A 18 -15.87 -11.13 18.12
N LEU A 19 -16.25 -11.13 16.83
CA LEU A 19 -15.93 -10.05 15.91
C LEU A 19 -16.99 -8.94 15.92
N THR A 20 -16.51 -7.71 16.05
CA THR A 20 -17.31 -6.49 15.81
C THR A 20 -17.74 -6.40 14.34
N ARG A 21 -18.71 -5.51 14.03
CA ARG A 21 -19.17 -5.29 12.65
C ARG A 21 -18.03 -4.87 11.72
N SER A 22 -17.17 -3.95 12.16
CA SER A 22 -16.00 -3.51 11.40
C SER A 22 -14.97 -4.62 11.20
N GLN A 23 -14.73 -5.47 12.20
CA GLN A 23 -13.82 -6.61 12.06
C GLN A 23 -14.34 -7.69 11.10
N LYS A 24 -15.65 -7.89 11.01
CA LYS A 24 -16.26 -8.79 10.01
C LYS A 24 -16.01 -8.29 8.58
N ILE A 25 -16.15 -6.98 8.35
CA ILE A 25 -15.80 -6.36 7.07
C ILE A 25 -14.31 -6.52 6.77
N PHE A 26 -13.46 -6.32 7.76
CA PHE A 26 -12.01 -6.50 7.59
C PHE A 26 -11.58 -7.97 7.48
N PHE A 27 -12.38 -8.94 7.93
CA PHE A 27 -12.14 -10.35 7.67
C PHE A 27 -12.29 -10.66 6.19
N PHE A 28 -13.28 -10.07 5.51
CA PHE A 28 -13.37 -10.12 4.05
C PHE A 28 -12.16 -9.44 3.39
N ALA A 29 -11.80 -8.23 3.82
CA ALA A 29 -10.62 -7.53 3.29
C ALA A 29 -9.32 -8.32 3.51
N PHE A 30 -9.20 -9.04 4.63
CA PHE A 30 -8.06 -9.90 4.92
C PHE A 30 -7.90 -11.01 3.87
N ILE A 31 -8.99 -11.66 3.45
CA ILE A 31 -8.95 -12.69 2.40
C ILE A 31 -8.47 -12.07 1.08
N VAL A 32 -9.00 -10.92 0.69
CA VAL A 32 -8.60 -10.22 -0.54
C VAL A 32 -7.12 -9.80 -0.48
N ASN A 33 -6.67 -9.25 0.65
CA ASN A 33 -5.27 -8.89 0.87
C ASN A 33 -4.35 -10.11 0.84
N ALA A 34 -4.78 -11.26 1.39
CA ALA A 34 -4.01 -12.49 1.37
C ALA A 34 -3.78 -12.98 -0.06
N ILE A 35 -4.81 -12.94 -0.92
CA ILE A 35 -4.66 -13.21 -2.35
C ILE A 35 -3.63 -12.26 -2.95
N SER A 36 -3.71 -10.96 -2.68
CA SER A 36 -2.75 -10.00 -3.22
C SER A 36 -1.31 -10.29 -2.79
N VAL A 37 -1.08 -10.70 -1.54
CA VAL A 37 0.24 -11.08 -1.06
C VAL A 37 0.74 -12.34 -1.77
N LEU A 38 -0.11 -13.34 -1.98
CA LEU A 38 0.25 -14.52 -2.78
C LEU A 38 0.65 -14.13 -4.22
N LEU A 39 -0.03 -13.15 -4.83
CA LEU A 39 0.35 -12.65 -6.16
C LEU A 39 1.67 -11.87 -6.16
N VAL A 40 2.03 -11.19 -5.06
CA VAL A 40 3.35 -10.59 -4.87
C VAL A 40 4.43 -11.67 -4.78
N PHE A 41 4.21 -12.72 -3.98
CA PHE A 41 5.14 -13.83 -3.84
C PHE A 41 5.25 -14.67 -5.11
N HIS A 42 4.17 -14.87 -5.87
CA HIS A 42 4.23 -15.44 -7.21
C HIS A 42 5.23 -14.68 -8.09
N GLY A 43 5.17 -13.34 -8.05
CA GLY A 43 6.12 -12.48 -8.75
C GLY A 43 7.57 -12.56 -8.23
N LEU A 44 7.79 -12.94 -6.98
CA LEU A 44 9.13 -13.20 -6.45
C LEU A 44 9.64 -14.56 -6.95
N PHE A 45 8.84 -15.62 -6.78
CA PHE A 45 9.22 -16.97 -7.16
C PHE A 45 9.44 -17.11 -8.66
N ALA A 46 8.60 -16.50 -9.51
CA ALA A 46 8.78 -16.56 -10.95
C ALA A 46 10.06 -15.83 -11.45
N LEU A 47 10.64 -14.91 -10.68
CA LEU A 47 11.97 -14.34 -10.96
C LEU A 47 13.07 -15.33 -10.55
N LEU A 48 12.97 -15.90 -9.34
CA LEU A 48 13.91 -16.92 -8.85
C LEU A 48 13.98 -18.13 -9.78
N PHE A 49 12.83 -18.63 -10.25
CA PHE A 49 12.75 -19.75 -11.21
C PHE A 49 13.41 -19.44 -12.55
N LYS A 50 13.56 -18.16 -12.91
CA LYS A 50 14.25 -17.70 -14.12
C LYS A 50 15.73 -17.39 -13.87
N GLY A 51 16.25 -17.72 -12.70
CA GLY A 51 17.64 -17.42 -12.30
C GLY A 51 17.89 -15.94 -12.01
N ARG A 52 16.84 -15.13 -11.84
CA ARG A 52 16.93 -13.69 -11.58
C ARG A 52 16.76 -13.39 -10.09
N ASP A 53 17.22 -12.22 -9.68
CA ASP A 53 17.00 -11.72 -8.32
C ASP A 53 15.50 -11.53 -8.04
N GLY A 54 14.97 -12.39 -7.16
CA GLY A 54 13.56 -12.37 -6.77
C GLY A 54 13.16 -11.15 -5.94
N LEU A 55 14.12 -10.52 -5.26
CA LEU A 55 13.87 -9.34 -4.42
C LEU A 55 13.46 -8.13 -5.26
N LEU A 56 13.80 -8.09 -6.55
CA LEU A 56 13.33 -7.08 -7.49
C LEU A 56 11.80 -7.01 -7.61
N SER A 57 11.08 -8.10 -7.28
CA SER A 57 9.62 -8.07 -7.16
C SER A 57 9.17 -7.21 -5.96
N LEU A 58 9.91 -7.23 -4.86
CA LEU A 58 9.57 -6.50 -3.64
C LEU A 58 9.94 -5.02 -3.72
N ASP A 59 10.80 -4.60 -4.64
CA ASP A 59 11.26 -3.22 -4.76
C ASP A 59 10.16 -2.23 -5.18
N LYS A 60 9.03 -2.72 -5.73
CA LYS A 60 7.91 -1.88 -6.12
C LYS A 60 7.10 -1.44 -4.90
N PHE A 61 6.93 -0.14 -4.71
CA PHE A 61 6.11 0.45 -3.64
C PHE A 61 4.70 -0.14 -3.57
N THR A 62 4.10 -0.47 -4.73
CA THR A 62 2.81 -1.17 -4.81
C THR A 62 2.82 -2.52 -4.13
N ASN A 63 3.84 -3.34 -4.38
CA ASN A 63 3.92 -4.69 -3.82
C ASN A 63 4.15 -4.62 -2.31
N GLN A 64 5.01 -3.71 -1.85
CA GLN A 64 5.22 -3.48 -0.42
C GLN A 64 3.96 -2.94 0.27
N THR A 65 3.21 -2.03 -0.38
CA THR A 65 1.90 -1.54 0.13
C THR A 65 0.89 -2.68 0.26
N ASN A 66 0.82 -3.59 -0.71
CA ASN A 66 -0.06 -4.77 -0.65
C ASN A 66 0.29 -5.70 0.53
N ILE A 67 1.58 -5.83 0.87
CA ILE A 67 2.03 -6.56 2.06
C ILE A 67 1.61 -5.83 3.35
N LEU A 68 1.76 -4.50 3.41
CA LEU A 68 1.39 -3.70 4.58
C LEU A 68 -0.12 -3.76 4.89
N ILE A 69 -0.97 -3.71 3.87
CA ILE A 69 -2.42 -3.78 4.06
C ILE A 69 -2.89 -5.19 4.48
N PHE A 70 -2.20 -6.23 4.02
CA PHE A 70 -2.37 -7.58 4.56
C PHE A 70 -2.06 -7.62 6.05
N PHE A 71 -0.89 -7.13 6.47
CA PHE A 71 -0.55 -7.09 7.90
C PHE A 71 -1.56 -6.26 8.70
N PHE A 72 -1.99 -5.11 8.20
CA PHE A 72 -3.05 -4.35 8.87
C PHE A 72 -4.30 -5.19 9.10
N SER A 73 -4.81 -5.84 8.04
CA SER A 73 -6.03 -6.65 8.13
C SER A 73 -5.87 -7.87 9.03
N LEU A 74 -4.71 -8.54 9.01
CA LEU A 74 -4.37 -9.64 9.91
C LEU A 74 -4.43 -9.18 11.38
N PHE A 75 -3.70 -8.11 11.72
CA PHE A 75 -3.67 -7.60 13.08
C PHE A 75 -5.05 -7.10 13.51
N TYR A 76 -5.78 -6.40 12.65
CA TYR A 76 -7.08 -5.85 13.03
C TYR A 76 -8.15 -6.92 13.30
N VAL A 77 -8.14 -8.01 12.52
CA VAL A 77 -9.08 -9.12 12.68
C VAL A 77 -8.71 -9.99 13.87
N PHE A 78 -7.46 -10.46 13.94
CA PHE A 78 -7.06 -11.51 14.88
C PHE A 78 -6.41 -10.96 16.16
N PHE A 79 -5.83 -9.77 16.11
CA PHE A 79 -5.09 -9.15 17.21
C PHE A 79 -5.50 -7.68 17.45
N PRO A 80 -6.80 -7.37 17.61
CA PRO A 80 -7.32 -5.99 17.60
C PRO A 80 -6.77 -5.09 18.72
N ARG A 81 -6.21 -5.69 19.77
CA ARG A 81 -5.61 -4.98 20.92
C ARG A 81 -4.12 -4.67 20.73
N HIS A 82 -3.53 -5.08 19.61
CA HIS A 82 -2.10 -4.89 19.36
C HIS A 82 -1.73 -3.41 19.25
N SER A 83 -0.53 -3.06 19.71
CA SER A 83 -0.03 -1.67 19.75
C SER A 83 0.01 -1.00 18.37
N PHE A 84 0.20 -1.78 17.30
CA PHE A 84 0.20 -1.32 15.91
C PHE A 84 -1.11 -0.64 15.48
N LEU A 85 -2.23 -0.98 16.11
CA LEU A 85 -3.54 -0.43 15.76
C LEU A 85 -3.88 0.84 16.55
N LYS A 86 -3.04 1.23 17.52
CA LYS A 86 -3.28 2.39 18.39
C LYS A 86 -3.44 3.68 17.58
N ASN A 87 -4.50 4.43 17.89
CA ASN A 87 -4.84 5.71 17.26
C ASN A 87 -5.02 5.63 15.73
N ASN A 88 -5.14 4.44 15.14
CA ASN A 88 -5.35 4.23 13.71
C ASN A 88 -4.24 4.78 12.81
N LYS A 89 -3.05 4.98 13.37
CA LYS A 89 -1.90 5.45 12.60
C LYS A 89 -1.60 4.51 11.45
N PHE A 90 -1.61 3.20 11.71
CA PHE A 90 -1.32 2.22 10.67
C PHE A 90 -2.41 2.18 9.58
N LEU A 91 -3.69 2.29 9.93
CA LEU A 91 -4.77 2.35 8.94
C LEU A 91 -4.62 3.56 8.01
N ILE A 92 -4.45 4.75 8.60
CA ILE A 92 -4.29 6.00 7.85
C ILE A 92 -3.03 5.93 6.99
N ALA A 93 -1.94 5.35 7.50
CA ALA A 93 -0.72 5.14 6.73
C ALA A 93 -0.97 4.23 5.52
N CYS A 94 -1.63 3.09 5.70
CA CYS A 94 -1.99 2.18 4.62
C CYS A 94 -2.84 2.86 3.53
N ILE A 95 -3.88 3.60 3.93
CA ILE A 95 -4.73 4.34 2.97
C ILE A 95 -3.90 5.42 2.24
N THR A 96 -3.04 6.14 2.96
CA THR A 96 -2.15 7.15 2.39
C THR A 96 -1.20 6.53 1.37
N TYR A 97 -0.57 5.40 1.69
CA TYR A 97 0.35 4.69 0.80
C TYR A 97 -0.35 4.14 -0.43
N ILE A 98 -1.60 3.68 -0.30
CA ILE A 98 -2.43 3.34 -1.45
C ILE A 98 -2.62 4.56 -2.37
N PHE A 99 -3.01 5.72 -1.82
CA PHE A 99 -3.17 6.94 -2.62
C PHE A 99 -1.87 7.33 -3.32
N ILE A 100 -0.75 7.33 -2.58
CA ILE A 100 0.58 7.56 -3.15
C ILE A 100 0.84 6.58 -4.30
N THR A 101 0.50 5.30 -4.15
CA THR A 101 0.71 4.30 -5.21
C THR A 101 -0.08 4.64 -6.48
N PHE A 102 -1.33 5.10 -6.37
CA PHE A 102 -2.12 5.57 -7.52
C PHE A 102 -1.48 6.79 -8.19
N PHE A 103 -1.01 7.76 -7.41
CA PHE A 103 -0.36 8.96 -7.96
C PHE A 103 1.03 8.66 -8.55
N VAL A 104 1.85 7.85 -7.88
CA VAL A 104 3.18 7.41 -8.34
C VAL A 104 3.06 6.68 -9.67
N TYR A 105 2.08 5.78 -9.82
CA TYR A 105 1.88 5.09 -11.10
C TYR A 105 1.63 6.06 -12.26
N ASN A 106 0.76 7.05 -12.06
CA ASN A 106 0.49 8.08 -13.06
C ASN A 106 1.70 9.00 -13.29
N LEU A 107 2.42 9.36 -12.24
CA LEU A 107 3.59 10.24 -12.30
C LEU A 107 4.77 9.56 -13.02
N VAL A 108 5.01 8.27 -12.76
CA VAL A 108 6.00 7.45 -13.48
C VAL A 108 5.64 7.34 -14.96
N SER A 109 4.35 7.15 -15.28
CA SER A 109 3.88 7.12 -16.66
C SER A 109 4.18 8.43 -17.40
N ILE A 110 3.86 9.58 -16.78
CA ILE A 110 4.15 10.91 -17.34
C ILE A 110 5.66 11.15 -17.47
N ALA A 111 6.45 10.85 -16.43
CA ALA A 111 7.90 11.04 -16.44
C ALA A 111 8.56 10.21 -17.55
N ASN A 112 8.11 8.96 -17.74
CA ASN A 112 8.59 8.12 -18.83
C ASN A 112 8.16 8.67 -20.20
N ALA A 113 6.93 9.16 -20.35
CA ALA A 113 6.47 9.78 -21.60
C ALA A 113 7.27 11.04 -21.97
N VAL A 114 7.56 11.91 -21.00
CA VAL A 114 8.41 13.09 -21.19
C VAL A 114 9.84 12.67 -21.54
N ALA A 115 10.37 11.63 -20.89
CA ALA A 115 11.69 11.10 -21.20
C ALA A 115 11.79 10.55 -22.64
N VAL A 116 10.72 9.94 -23.18
CA VAL A 116 10.66 9.49 -24.59
C VAL A 116 10.87 10.64 -25.57
N ILE A 117 10.44 11.86 -25.23
CA ILE A 117 10.59 13.04 -26.08
C ILE A 117 12.05 13.53 -26.09
N VAL A 118 12.79 13.31 -25.00
CA VAL A 118 14.09 13.95 -24.76
C VAL A 118 15.28 12.98 -24.94
N ALA A 119 15.06 11.66 -24.87
CA ALA A 119 16.13 10.66 -24.99
C ALA A 119 15.98 9.76 -26.25
N PRO A 120 17.10 9.26 -26.81
CA PRO A 120 17.07 8.44 -28.03
C PRO A 120 16.26 7.15 -27.83
N LYS A 121 15.41 6.83 -28.82
CA LYS A 121 14.45 5.71 -28.82
C LYS A 121 15.06 4.34 -28.46
N SER A 122 16.36 4.13 -28.70
CA SER A 122 17.07 2.87 -28.39
C SER A 122 17.20 2.58 -26.89
N ILE A 123 17.22 3.61 -26.03
CA ILE A 123 17.32 3.47 -24.56
C ILE A 123 15.92 3.28 -23.95
N LEU A 124 14.89 3.89 -24.56
CA LEU A 124 13.51 3.83 -24.07
C LEU A 124 12.70 2.64 -24.59
N ALA A 125 13.13 1.96 -25.65
CA ALA A 125 12.44 0.78 -26.19
C ALA A 125 12.32 -0.39 -25.19
N TRP A 126 13.22 -0.44 -24.19
CA TRP A 126 13.16 -1.40 -23.08
C TRP A 126 12.45 -0.83 -21.84
N SER A 127 12.08 0.45 -21.86
CA SER A 127 11.56 1.22 -20.72
C SER A 127 10.04 1.33 -20.66
N TYR A 128 9.35 0.97 -21.75
CA TYR A 128 7.91 0.74 -21.66
C TYR A 128 7.74 -0.34 -20.63
N THR A 129 7.02 0.00 -19.57
CA THR A 129 6.41 -0.90 -18.62
C THR A 129 5.67 -2.01 -19.38
N ARG A 130 6.41 -3.03 -19.85
CA ARG A 130 5.92 -4.41 -19.84
C ARG A 130 5.78 -4.72 -18.37
N ILE A 131 4.61 -4.38 -17.86
CA ILE A 131 4.10 -4.95 -16.63
C ILE A 131 4.14 -6.46 -16.84
N GLY A 132 5.01 -7.10 -16.07
CA GLY A 132 5.30 -8.51 -16.17
C GLY A 132 6.45 -8.78 -17.13
N TYR A 133 7.43 -9.53 -16.64
CA TYR A 133 8.16 -10.58 -17.35
C TYR A 133 8.14 -10.50 -18.87
N GLY A 134 9.28 -10.59 -19.55
CA GLY A 134 9.42 -10.60 -21.03
C GLY A 134 8.53 -11.58 -21.85
N SER A 135 7.59 -12.28 -21.23
CA SER A 135 6.42 -12.92 -21.84
C SER A 135 5.40 -11.93 -22.44
N LYS A 136 4.69 -12.40 -23.48
CA LYS A 136 3.49 -11.74 -24.03
C LYS A 136 2.46 -11.49 -22.91
N ALA A 137 1.74 -10.38 -22.97
CA ALA A 137 0.66 -10.08 -22.02
C ALA A 137 -0.37 -11.22 -22.05
N THR A 138 -0.55 -11.90 -20.91
CA THR A 138 -1.58 -12.93 -20.73
C THR A 138 -2.71 -12.38 -19.87
N ALA A 139 -3.91 -12.95 -19.99
CA ALA A 139 -5.05 -12.59 -19.13
C ALA A 139 -4.71 -12.71 -17.63
N PHE A 140 -3.87 -13.70 -17.27
CA PHE A 140 -3.41 -13.87 -15.89
C PHE A 140 -2.48 -12.75 -15.41
N LEU A 141 -1.55 -12.28 -16.26
CA LEU A 141 -0.67 -11.15 -15.91
C LEU A 141 -1.47 -9.85 -15.78
N LEU A 142 -2.47 -9.64 -16.65
CA LEU A 142 -3.40 -8.51 -16.53
C LEU A 142 -4.21 -8.59 -15.23
N PHE A 143 -4.73 -9.77 -14.88
CA PHE A 143 -5.40 -10.00 -13.60
C PHE A 143 -4.50 -9.66 -12.43
N ILE A 144 -3.25 -10.14 -12.41
CA ILE A 144 -2.28 -9.83 -11.34
C ILE A 144 -2.10 -8.33 -11.17
N ASP A 145 -1.96 -7.61 -12.28
CA ASP A 145 -1.75 -6.17 -12.26
C ASP A 145 -2.98 -5.42 -11.74
N LEU A 146 -4.15 -5.67 -12.33
CA LEU A 146 -5.42 -5.07 -11.91
C LEU A 146 -5.73 -5.40 -10.45
N PHE A 147 -5.43 -6.62 -10.00
CA PHE A 147 -5.71 -7.02 -8.63
C PHE A 147 -4.89 -6.20 -7.62
N LYS A 148 -3.59 -6.04 -7.87
CA LYS A 148 -2.67 -5.34 -6.96
C LYS A 148 -2.74 -3.82 -7.04
N HIS A 149 -3.02 -3.27 -8.23
CA HIS A 149 -3.02 -1.84 -8.47
C HIS A 149 -4.41 -1.22 -8.30
N LEU A 150 -5.49 -1.97 -8.47
CA LEU A 150 -6.85 -1.42 -8.47
C LEU A 150 -7.78 -2.12 -7.47
N PHE A 151 -8.02 -3.42 -7.64
CA PHE A 151 -9.05 -4.13 -6.88
C PHE A 151 -8.75 -4.17 -5.38
N ASN A 152 -7.59 -4.71 -4.99
CA ASN A 152 -7.23 -4.86 -3.58
C ASN A 152 -7.11 -3.48 -2.87
N PRO A 153 -6.45 -2.46 -3.45
CA PRO A 153 -6.42 -1.12 -2.87
C PRO A 153 -7.81 -0.49 -2.67
N ILE A 154 -8.73 -0.61 -3.64
CA ILE A 154 -10.09 -0.07 -3.52
C ILE A 154 -10.86 -0.77 -2.40
N VAL A 155 -10.82 -2.11 -2.36
CA VAL A 155 -11.46 -2.90 -1.30
C VAL A 155 -10.95 -2.44 0.07
N PHE A 156 -9.63 -2.27 0.22
CA PHE A 156 -9.05 -1.83 1.48
C PHE A 156 -9.47 -0.41 1.88
N ILE A 157 -9.49 0.55 0.93
CA ILE A 157 -9.95 1.93 1.19
C ILE A 157 -11.40 1.92 1.68
N VAL A 158 -12.29 1.20 0.97
CA VAL A 158 -13.71 1.12 1.31
C VAL A 158 -13.90 0.52 2.70
N CYS A 159 -13.24 -0.61 3.00
CA CYS A 159 -13.27 -1.23 4.32
C CYS A 159 -12.69 -0.31 5.41
N GLY A 160 -11.60 0.40 5.11
CA GLY A 160 -10.97 1.39 5.99
C GLY A 160 -11.92 2.52 6.37
N PHE A 161 -12.65 3.07 5.39
CA PHE A 161 -13.68 4.07 5.66
C PHE A 161 -14.85 3.52 6.48
N PHE A 162 -15.32 2.30 6.19
CA PHE A 162 -16.34 1.66 7.03
C PHE A 162 -15.90 1.48 8.48
N LYS A 163 -14.62 1.27 8.76
CA LYS A 163 -14.15 1.25 10.15
C LYS A 163 -14.29 2.60 10.84
N PHE A 164 -14.08 3.73 10.16
CA PHE A 164 -14.34 5.06 10.74
C PHE A 164 -15.83 5.31 11.01
N VAL A 165 -16.71 4.64 10.26
CA VAL A 165 -18.17 4.69 10.45
C VAL A 165 -18.64 3.85 11.64
N TYR A 166 -18.17 2.60 11.75
CA TYR A 166 -18.65 1.65 12.76
C TYR A 166 -17.96 1.75 14.12
N ASP A 167 -16.92 2.58 14.23
CA ASP A 167 -16.19 2.84 15.47
C ASP A 167 -16.13 4.37 15.68
N PRO A 168 -17.22 5.02 16.09
CA PRO A 168 -17.29 6.49 16.13
C PRO A 168 -16.45 7.10 17.26
N ASN A 169 -16.10 6.35 18.31
CA ASN A 169 -15.28 6.81 19.44
C ASN A 169 -13.76 6.93 19.11
N LEU A 170 -13.42 7.03 17.82
CA LEU A 170 -12.04 7.14 17.34
C LEU A 170 -11.48 8.53 17.63
N LYS A 171 -10.82 8.68 18.78
CA LYS A 171 -10.05 9.89 19.11
C LYS A 171 -8.79 10.00 18.24
N LEU A 172 -8.94 10.55 17.05
CA LEU A 172 -7.80 10.88 16.19
C LEU A 172 -6.97 12.00 16.85
N LYS A 173 -5.65 11.82 16.90
CA LYS A 173 -4.72 12.83 17.40
C LYS A 173 -4.53 13.98 16.39
N LYS A 174 -3.73 14.98 16.78
CA LYS A 174 -3.31 16.09 15.89
C LYS A 174 -2.54 15.54 14.68
N PHE A 175 -2.69 16.19 13.52
CA PHE A 175 -2.07 15.79 12.25
C PHE A 175 -0.56 15.50 12.34
N SER A 176 0.20 16.35 13.04
CA SER A 176 1.66 16.18 13.21
C SER A 176 2.05 14.83 13.84
N SER A 177 1.18 14.26 14.67
CA SER A 177 1.41 12.93 15.27
C SER A 177 1.25 11.76 14.30
N TYR A 178 0.70 12.01 13.12
CA TYR A 178 0.54 11.07 12.00
C TYR A 178 1.60 11.29 10.92
N LEU A 179 1.90 12.55 10.57
CA LEU A 179 2.83 12.89 9.50
C LEU A 179 4.21 12.25 9.68
N LEU A 180 4.86 12.46 10.83
CA LEU A 180 6.23 11.97 11.05
C LEU A 180 6.31 10.42 10.92
N PRO A 181 5.51 9.62 11.63
CA PRO A 181 5.52 8.16 11.44
C PRO A 181 5.22 7.71 10.00
N MET A 182 4.36 8.43 9.29
CA MET A 182 3.99 8.10 7.90
C MET A 182 5.07 8.47 6.89
N MET A 183 5.97 9.40 7.24
CA MET A 183 7.09 9.76 6.37
C MET A 183 8.27 8.79 6.49
N ILE A 184 8.42 8.08 7.62
CA ILE A 184 9.57 7.18 7.86
C ILE A 184 9.72 6.17 6.72
N TYR A 185 8.66 5.43 6.43
CA TYR A 185 8.74 4.34 5.46
C TYR A 185 8.92 4.84 4.01
N PRO A 186 8.14 5.82 3.51
CA PRO A 186 8.41 6.42 2.20
C PRO A 186 9.77 7.12 2.10
N ALA A 187 10.30 7.70 3.18
CA ALA A 187 11.65 8.27 3.19
C ALA A 187 12.71 7.20 2.99
N ILE A 188 12.63 6.08 3.72
CA ILE A 188 13.51 4.91 3.53
C ILE A 188 13.41 4.42 2.08
N TYR A 189 12.18 4.33 1.55
CA TYR A 189 11.96 3.91 0.16
C TYR A 189 12.58 4.85 -0.86
N CYS A 190 12.48 6.17 -0.65
CA CYS A 190 13.08 7.15 -1.56
C CYS A 190 14.61 7.12 -1.49
N VAL A 191 15.20 6.94 -0.30
CA VAL A 191 16.65 6.72 -0.17
C VAL A 191 17.07 5.47 -0.95
N TYR A 192 16.34 4.36 -0.79
CA TYR A 192 16.58 3.16 -1.58
C TYR A 192 16.50 3.46 -3.09
N ALA A 193 15.45 4.13 -3.57
CA ALA A 193 15.29 4.49 -4.97
C ALA A 193 16.42 5.41 -5.51
N ILE A 194 16.97 6.29 -4.68
CA ILE A 194 18.12 7.15 -5.03
C ILE A 194 19.40 6.34 -5.15
N VAL A 195 19.65 5.40 -4.24
CA VAL A 195 20.95 4.72 -4.12
C VAL A 195 21.05 3.53 -5.08
N THR A 196 19.95 2.81 -5.32
CA THR A 196 19.91 1.60 -6.14
C THR A 196 20.57 1.74 -7.53
N PRO A 197 20.37 2.82 -8.30
CA PRO A 197 21.06 3.04 -9.58
C PRO A 197 22.59 3.08 -9.50
N PHE A 198 23.16 3.41 -8.35
CA PHE A 198 24.61 3.46 -8.17
C PHE A 198 25.21 2.10 -7.78
N ILE A 199 24.44 1.27 -7.09
CA ILE A 199 24.94 0.02 -6.48
C ILE A 199 24.52 -1.24 -7.21
N TYR A 200 23.45 -1.20 -8.02
CA TYR A 200 22.90 -2.38 -8.68
C TYR A 200 22.95 -2.24 -10.21
N LYS A 201 23.53 -3.25 -10.86
CA LYS A 201 23.53 -3.41 -12.32
C LYS A 201 22.69 -4.60 -12.72
N GLN A 202 21.94 -4.45 -13.80
CA GLN A 202 21.22 -5.55 -14.43
C GLN A 202 22.19 -6.55 -15.07
N GLU A 203 21.71 -7.75 -15.38
CA GLU A 203 22.49 -8.83 -16.02
C GLU A 203 23.14 -8.40 -17.36
N ASN A 204 22.49 -7.48 -18.08
CA ASN A 204 23.00 -6.92 -19.34
C ASN A 204 24.00 -5.76 -19.15
N GLY A 205 24.42 -5.49 -17.91
CA GLY A 205 25.34 -4.40 -17.57
C GLY A 205 24.70 -3.01 -17.43
N MET A 206 23.40 -2.87 -17.73
CA MET A 206 22.68 -1.61 -17.62
C MET A 206 22.40 -1.23 -16.16
N THR A 207 22.29 0.07 -15.90
CA THR A 207 21.88 0.59 -14.58
C THR A 207 20.47 0.10 -14.24
N TYR A 208 20.29 -0.47 -13.06
CA TYR A 208 18.96 -0.82 -12.56
C TYR A 208 18.30 0.38 -11.86
N SER A 209 17.01 0.58 -12.10
CA SER A 209 16.19 1.55 -11.39
C SER A 209 14.77 1.02 -11.27
N VAL A 210 14.12 1.31 -10.14
CA VAL A 210 12.84 0.69 -9.75
C VAL A 210 11.70 1.07 -10.71
N TYR A 211 11.70 2.34 -11.12
CA TYR A 211 10.71 2.96 -12.01
C TYR A 211 11.34 3.58 -13.26
N ASN A 212 12.43 2.99 -13.73
CA ASN A 212 13.16 3.47 -14.91
C ASN A 212 13.63 4.94 -14.73
N VAL A 213 13.55 5.77 -15.78
CA VAL A 213 13.96 7.18 -15.81
C VAL A 213 13.45 7.97 -14.61
N ALA A 214 12.23 7.71 -14.14
CA ALA A 214 11.63 8.38 -12.98
C ALA A 214 12.40 8.18 -11.66
N THR A 215 13.25 7.15 -11.58
CA THR A 215 14.10 6.85 -10.41
C THR A 215 15.57 6.59 -10.77
N ASN A 216 15.97 6.79 -12.03
CA ASN A 216 17.36 6.61 -12.42
C ASN A 216 18.15 7.89 -12.12
N THR A 217 18.50 8.06 -10.85
CA THR A 217 19.30 9.19 -10.33
C THR A 217 20.73 9.24 -10.86
N LYS A 218 21.23 8.14 -11.42
CA LYS A 218 22.58 8.06 -11.97
C LYS A 218 22.64 8.55 -13.41
N ASP A 219 21.82 7.97 -14.30
CA ASP A 219 21.89 8.28 -15.74
C ASP A 219 20.89 9.37 -16.16
N HIS A 220 19.86 9.63 -15.36
CA HIS A 220 18.83 10.65 -15.61
C HIS A 220 18.50 11.52 -14.37
N PRO A 221 19.51 12.11 -13.70
CA PRO A 221 19.33 12.88 -12.48
C PRO A 221 18.33 14.05 -12.63
N GLN A 222 18.30 14.70 -13.79
CA GLN A 222 17.43 15.84 -14.10
C GLN A 222 15.94 15.50 -14.06
N PHE A 223 15.57 14.22 -14.23
CA PHE A 223 14.17 13.76 -14.10
C PHE A 223 13.94 13.08 -12.75
N ALA A 224 14.87 12.24 -12.31
CA ALA A 224 14.71 11.44 -11.10
C ALA A 224 14.68 12.27 -9.81
N TYR A 225 15.58 13.26 -9.65
CA TYR A 225 15.61 14.07 -8.43
C TYR A 225 14.34 14.92 -8.23
N PRO A 226 13.81 15.62 -9.25
CA PRO A 226 12.53 16.31 -9.11
C PRO A 226 11.36 15.38 -8.74
N VAL A 227 11.32 14.17 -9.32
CA VAL A 227 10.31 13.16 -8.97
C VAL A 227 10.42 12.76 -7.51
N VAL A 228 11.61 12.39 -7.04
CA VAL A 228 11.83 11.98 -5.64
C VAL A 228 11.52 13.13 -4.67
N PHE A 229 11.94 14.36 -5.00
CA PHE A 229 11.63 15.55 -4.21
C PHE A 229 10.12 15.80 -4.12
N PHE A 230 9.42 15.75 -5.26
CA PHE A 230 7.97 15.92 -5.30
C PHE A 230 7.26 14.85 -4.47
N LEU A 231 7.69 13.59 -4.54
CA LEU A 231 7.12 12.51 -3.73
C LEU A 231 7.26 12.82 -2.24
N LEU A 232 8.47 13.12 -1.77
CA LEU A 232 8.79 13.32 -0.35
C LEU A 232 8.17 14.58 0.26
N PHE A 233 8.25 15.69 -0.44
CA PHE A 233 7.94 17.01 0.14
C PHE A 233 6.57 17.54 -0.27
N VAL A 234 5.95 17.00 -1.32
CA VAL A 234 4.63 17.44 -1.79
C VAL A 234 3.62 16.31 -1.67
N LEU A 235 3.80 15.21 -2.40
CA LEU A 235 2.77 14.18 -2.52
C LEU A 235 2.49 13.49 -1.19
N ILE A 236 3.52 13.05 -0.46
CA ILE A 236 3.36 12.36 0.83
C ILE A 236 2.68 13.27 1.88
N PRO A 237 3.14 14.51 2.13
CA PRO A 237 2.48 15.40 3.10
C PRO A 237 1.03 15.72 2.73
N VAL A 238 0.76 16.00 1.44
CA VAL A 238 -0.59 16.35 0.96
C VAL A 238 -1.53 15.15 1.08
N THR A 239 -1.13 13.97 0.59
CA THR A 239 -1.96 12.74 0.69
C THR A 239 -2.19 12.33 2.14
N THR A 240 -1.20 12.51 3.02
CA THR A 240 -1.35 12.26 4.47
C THR A 240 -2.38 13.21 5.08
N TYR A 241 -2.31 14.50 4.72
CA TYR A 241 -3.27 15.50 5.19
C TYR A 241 -4.69 15.18 4.73
N LEU A 242 -4.88 14.90 3.44
CA LEU A 242 -6.19 14.56 2.86
C LEU A 242 -6.78 13.31 3.51
N THR A 243 -5.97 12.27 3.73
CA THR A 243 -6.43 11.03 4.37
C THR A 243 -6.82 11.27 5.83
N TRP A 244 -5.99 11.97 6.60
CA TRP A 244 -6.29 12.31 7.99
C TRP A 244 -7.53 13.22 8.10
N PHE A 245 -7.65 14.21 7.22
CA PHE A 245 -8.79 15.12 7.20
C PHE A 245 -10.09 14.39 6.85
N GLY A 246 -10.07 13.51 5.84
CA GLY A 246 -11.20 12.67 5.47
C GLY A 246 -11.65 11.77 6.62
N ALA A 247 -10.71 11.07 7.26
CA ALA A 247 -10.99 10.24 8.44
C ALA A 247 -11.63 11.07 9.57
N ARG A 248 -11.07 12.25 9.88
CA ARG A 248 -11.59 13.15 10.92
C ARG A 248 -12.99 13.66 10.61
N LYS A 249 -13.28 14.00 9.35
CA LYS A 249 -14.59 14.49 8.92
C LYS A 249 -15.66 13.40 9.03
N ILE A 250 -15.34 12.17 8.63
CA ILE A 250 -16.25 11.03 8.73
C ILE A 250 -16.55 10.71 10.20
N SER A 251 -15.52 10.59 11.05
CA SER A 251 -15.72 10.29 12.48
C SER A 251 -16.60 11.35 13.17
N LYS A 252 -16.32 12.65 12.95
CA LYS A 252 -17.15 13.73 13.53
C LYS A 252 -18.61 13.71 13.08
N LYS A 253 -18.87 13.48 11.80
CA LYS A 253 -20.24 13.43 11.28
C LYS A 253 -21.04 12.28 11.90
N TYR A 254 -20.39 11.14 12.12
CA TYR A 254 -21.04 9.99 12.77
C TYR A 254 -21.26 10.19 14.27
N GLU A 255 -20.31 10.81 14.99
CA GLU A 255 -20.51 11.22 16.39
C GLU A 255 -21.75 12.12 16.52
N GLN A 256 -21.87 13.16 15.68
CA GLN A 256 -23.02 14.07 15.67
C GLN A 256 -24.34 13.34 15.41
N ASN A 257 -24.39 12.45 14.42
CA ASN A 257 -25.60 11.70 14.10
C ASN A 257 -26.02 10.74 15.24
N GLN A 258 -25.07 10.14 15.97
CA GLN A 258 -25.41 9.29 17.12
C GLN A 258 -25.96 10.09 18.30
N VAL A 259 -25.45 11.30 18.55
CA VAL A 259 -25.98 12.20 19.59
C VAL A 259 -27.41 12.65 19.25
N VAL A 260 -27.70 12.93 17.98
CA VAL A 260 -29.06 13.32 17.54
C VAL A 260 -30.05 12.15 17.66
N ILE A 261 -29.62 10.92 17.42
CA ILE A 261 -30.48 9.72 17.52
C ILE A 261 -30.69 9.30 18.99
N ASN A 262 -29.74 9.59 19.89
CA ASN A 262 -29.84 9.31 21.33
C ASN A 262 -29.52 10.57 22.17
N PRO A 263 -30.45 11.53 22.28
CA PRO A 263 -30.22 12.77 23.02
C PRO A 263 -30.20 12.61 24.56
N GLN A 264 -30.32 11.38 25.09
CA GLN A 264 -30.45 11.10 26.53
C GLN A 264 -29.20 10.46 27.18
N ASN A 265 -28.02 10.54 26.55
CA ASN A 265 -26.74 10.21 27.18
C ASN A 265 -25.87 11.45 27.37
#